data_AF-A0A1V4K2K8-F1
#
_entry.id   AF-A0A1V4K2K8-F1
#
_cell.length_a   1.000
_cell.length_b   1.000
_cell.length_c   1.000
_cell.angle_alpha   90.00
_cell.angle_beta   90.00
_cell.angle_gamma   90.00
#
_symmetry.space_group_name_H-M   'P 1'
#
loop_
_entity.id
_entity.type
_entity.pdbx_description
1 polymer ?
#
loop_
_entity_poly.entity_id
_entity_poly.type
_entity_poly.pdbx_seq_one_letter_code
_entity_poly.pdbx_strand_id
1 'polypeptide(L)'
;MPKLASTSWTLEMLQMGDKLWGGRFSGSTDPVMEILNASITYDQRLAEVDIQGSMAYAKALEKAGILSKSELEKILSGLEKVFPSETVMYAG
;
A
#
# COMPACT_ATOMS: atom_id res chain seq x y z
N MET A 1 -31.16 0.97 -24.49
CA MET A 1 -30.40 1.78 -23.51
C MET A 1 -30.05 0.89 -22.33
N PRO A 2 -28.77 0.51 -22.11
CA PRO A 2 -28.41 -0.23 -20.90
C PRO A 2 -28.29 0.76 -19.72
N LYS A 3 -28.83 0.36 -18.57
CA LYS A 3 -28.82 1.13 -17.32
C LYS A 3 -27.40 1.24 -16.78
N LEU A 4 -26.98 2.46 -16.47
CA LEU A 4 -25.73 2.77 -15.75
C LEU A 4 -25.84 2.21 -14.34
N ALA A 5 -25.04 1.19 -14.01
CA ALA A 5 -24.87 0.73 -12.64
C ALA A 5 -24.12 1.81 -11.86
N SER A 6 -24.76 2.32 -10.81
CA SER A 6 -24.22 3.35 -9.93
C SER A 6 -22.91 2.90 -9.31
N THR A 7 -21.84 3.63 -9.59
CA THR A 7 -20.54 3.53 -8.92
C THR A 7 -20.68 4.05 -7.48
N SER A 8 -21.11 3.17 -6.57
CA SER A 8 -21.18 3.41 -5.12
C SER A 8 -20.02 2.74 -4.35
N TRP A 9 -18.92 2.41 -5.03
CA TRP A 9 -17.89 1.50 -4.51
C TRP A 9 -16.68 2.16 -3.82
N THR A 10 -16.68 3.47 -3.58
CA THR A 10 -15.43 4.16 -3.16
C THR A 10 -15.35 4.50 -1.67
N LEU A 11 -16.46 4.69 -0.96
CA LEU A 11 -16.43 5.19 0.43
C LEU A 11 -16.47 4.07 1.48
N GLU A 12 -17.31 3.05 1.30
CA GLU A 12 -17.43 1.95 2.28
C GLU A 12 -16.15 1.09 2.35
N MET A 13 -15.43 0.95 1.24
CA MET A 13 -14.16 0.19 1.19
C MET A 13 -13.03 0.86 1.98
N LEU A 14 -13.04 2.19 2.13
CA LEU A 14 -12.00 2.92 2.89
C LEU A 14 -12.15 2.73 4.41
N GLN A 15 -13.30 2.29 4.90
CA GLN A 15 -13.60 2.16 6.34
C GLN A 15 -13.38 0.74 6.91
N MET A 16 -13.04 -0.25 6.09
CA MET A 16 -13.13 -1.67 6.46
C MET A 16 -11.89 -2.27 7.14
N GLY A 17 -11.00 -1.46 7.73
CA GLY A 17 -9.81 -1.95 8.43
C GLY A 17 -9.46 -1.11 9.65
N ASP A 18 -9.11 -1.75 10.76
CA ASP A 18 -8.55 -1.05 11.92
C ASP A 18 -7.35 -0.21 11.47
N LYS A 19 -7.35 1.08 11.82
CA LYS A 19 -6.27 1.98 11.42
C LYS A 19 -4.97 1.49 12.03
N LEU A 20 -4.00 1.15 11.17
CA LEU A 20 -2.64 0.76 11.58
C LEU A 20 -1.89 1.88 12.32
N TRP A 21 -2.41 3.11 12.24
CA TRP A 21 -1.89 4.31 12.87
C TRP A 21 -3.02 4.95 13.71
N GLY A 22 -3.26 4.40 14.89
CA GLY A 22 -4.17 4.94 15.89
C GLY A 22 -3.38 5.41 17.11
N GLY A 23 -3.59 6.66 17.54
CA GLY A 23 -3.04 7.17 18.79
C GLY A 23 -3.72 6.54 20.02
N ARG A 24 -3.46 7.09 21.21
CA ARG A 24 -4.10 6.67 22.48
C ARG A 24 -5.54 7.19 22.64
N PHE A 25 -6.32 7.20 21.55
CA PHE A 25 -7.72 7.60 21.59
C PHE A 25 -8.60 6.36 21.78
N SER A 26 -9.52 6.41 22.74
CA SER A 26 -10.38 5.28 23.12
C SER A 26 -11.69 5.21 22.33
N GLY A 27 -11.76 5.85 21.15
CA GLY A 27 -12.97 5.92 20.31
C GLY A 27 -12.65 6.18 18.85
N SER A 28 -13.69 6.17 18.00
CA SER A 28 -13.57 6.44 16.57
C SER A 28 -13.00 7.84 16.31
N THR A 29 -12.17 7.96 15.28
CA THR A 29 -11.67 9.27 14.85
C THR A 29 -12.82 10.11 14.30
N ASP A 30 -12.87 11.38 14.66
CA ASP A 30 -13.83 12.32 14.06
C ASP A 30 -13.63 12.39 12.54
N PRO A 31 -14.68 12.32 11.70
CA PRO A 31 -14.55 12.33 10.24
C PRO A 31 -13.80 13.55 9.68
N VAL A 32 -13.93 14.72 10.31
CA VAL A 32 -13.18 15.93 9.91
C VAL A 32 -11.69 15.74 10.20
N MET A 33 -11.37 15.11 11.33
CA MET A 33 -9.99 14.77 11.68
C MET A 33 -9.41 13.70 10.75
N GLU A 34 -10.22 12.78 10.23
CA GLU A 34 -9.77 11.82 9.20
C GLU A 34 -9.36 12.52 7.92
N ILE A 35 -10.21 13.41 7.41
CA ILE A 35 -9.94 14.18 6.19
C ILE A 35 -8.70 15.06 6.37
N LEU A 36 -8.55 15.70 7.53
CA LEU A 36 -7.41 16.56 7.83
C LEU A 36 -6.08 15.80 7.87
N ASN A 37 -6.07 14.56 8.36
CA ASN A 37 -4.85 13.73 8.43
C ASN A 37 -4.55 12.97 7.14
N ALA A 38 -5.52 12.80 6.24
CA ALA A 38 -5.32 12.04 5.02
C ALA A 38 -4.39 12.79 4.05
N SER A 39 -3.22 12.21 3.76
CA SER A 39 -2.26 12.77 2.80
C SER A 39 -2.25 12.05 1.44
N ILE A 40 -3.05 11.00 1.27
CA ILE A 40 -3.01 10.12 0.09
C ILE A 40 -3.17 10.86 -1.25
N THR A 41 -4.02 11.89 -1.29
CA THR A 41 -4.26 12.72 -2.49
C THR A 41 -3.00 13.43 -2.98
N TYR A 42 -2.04 13.66 -2.08
CA TYR A 42 -0.74 14.25 -2.39
C TYR A 42 0.34 13.18 -2.53
N ASP A 43 0.38 12.21 -1.61
CA ASP A 43 1.49 11.26 -1.45
C ASP A 43 1.43 10.07 -2.39
N GLN A 44 0.31 9.80 -3.08
CA GLN A 44 0.20 8.70 -4.05
C GLN A 44 1.30 8.72 -5.13
N ARG A 45 1.86 9.91 -5.45
CA ARG A 45 3.00 10.06 -6.38
C ARG A 45 4.29 9.41 -5.89
N LEU A 46 4.38 9.10 -4.59
CA LEU A 46 5.54 8.49 -3.95
C LEU A 46 5.46 6.95 -3.97
N ALA A 47 4.37 6.36 -4.49
CA ALA A 47 4.17 4.91 -4.45
C ALA A 47 5.32 4.12 -5.09
N GLU A 48 5.88 4.59 -6.21
CA GLU A 48 6.99 3.93 -6.88
C GLU A 48 8.24 3.85 -5.99
N VAL A 49 8.63 4.97 -5.36
CA VAL A 49 9.81 5.03 -4.51
C VAL A 49 9.60 4.33 -3.17
N ASP A 50 8.37 4.32 -2.64
CA ASP A 50 8.00 3.57 -1.44
C ASP A 50 8.14 2.06 -1.66
N ILE A 51 7.74 1.57 -2.83
CA ILE A 51 7.89 0.16 -3.22
C ILE A 51 9.37 -0.19 -3.40
N GLN A 52 10.15 0.65 -4.07
CA GLN A 52 11.60 0.45 -4.19
C GLN A 52 12.29 0.40 -2.81
N GLY A 53 11.91 1.32 -1.91
CA GLY A 53 12.37 1.34 -0.52
C GLY A 53 11.98 0.05 0.23
N SER A 54 10.75 -0.40 0.08
CA SER A 54 10.24 -1.64 0.68
C SER A 54 11.00 -2.88 0.19
N MET A 55 11.29 -2.98 -1.12
CA MET A 55 12.11 -4.06 -1.68
C MET A 55 13.54 -4.05 -1.12
N ALA A 56 14.15 -2.87 -1.01
CA ALA A 56 15.49 -2.73 -0.44
C ALA A 56 15.51 -3.14 1.04
N TYR A 57 14.49 -2.74 1.80
CA TYR A 57 14.36 -3.09 3.21
C TYR A 57 14.13 -4.59 3.42
N ALA A 58 13.29 -5.23 2.61
CA ALA A 58 13.10 -6.69 2.65
C ALA A 58 14.42 -7.44 2.42
N LYS A 59 15.23 -7.01 1.44
CA LYS A 59 16.57 -7.58 1.19
C LYS A 59 17.50 -7.37 2.40
N ALA A 60 17.44 -6.22 3.06
CA ALA A 60 18.20 -5.96 4.28
C ALA A 60 17.78 -6.88 5.43
N LEU A 61 16.48 -7.14 5.59
CA LEU A 61 15.95 -8.04 6.62
C LEU A 61 16.35 -9.51 6.39
N GLU A 62 16.39 -9.98 5.14
CA GLU A 62 16.92 -11.32 4.81
C GLU A 62 18.42 -11.41 5.16
N LYS A 63 19.21 -10.40 4.79
CA LYS A 63 20.63 -10.34 5.14
C LYS A 63 20.87 -10.32 6.66
N ALA A 64 19.96 -9.72 7.42
CA ALA A 64 20.00 -9.71 8.88
C ALA A 64 19.53 -11.04 9.51
N GLY A 65 19.08 -12.02 8.71
CA GLY A 65 18.56 -13.30 9.19
C GLY A 65 17.16 -13.23 9.80
N ILE A 66 16.42 -12.13 9.57
CA ILE A 66 15.04 -11.95 10.06
C ILE A 66 14.05 -12.61 9.10
N LEU A 67 14.32 -12.55 7.80
CA LEU A 67 13.54 -13.24 6.77
C LEU A 67 14.33 -14.42 6.21
N SER A 68 13.63 -15.51 5.91
CA SER A 68 14.15 -16.54 5.02
C SER A 68 14.16 -16.06 3.56
N LYS A 69 14.98 -16.72 2.73
CA LYS A 69 14.97 -16.48 1.27
C LYS A 69 13.58 -16.64 0.64
N SER A 70 12.83 -17.65 1.10
CA SER A 70 11.48 -17.92 0.58
C SER A 70 10.48 -16.82 0.94
N GLU A 71 10.63 -16.19 2.10
CA GLU A 71 9.80 -15.05 2.50
C GLU A 71 10.19 -13.79 1.73
N LEU A 72 11.49 -13.56 1.55
CA LEU A 72 11.99 -12.48 0.70
C LEU A 72 11.40 -12.57 -0.71
N GLU A 73 11.49 -13.74 -1.36
CA GLU A 73 10.97 -13.95 -2.71
C GLU A 73 9.46 -13.66 -2.81
N LYS A 74 8.68 -14.11 -1.82
CA LYS A 74 7.23 -13.83 -1.76
C LYS A 74 6.94 -12.34 -1.63
N ILE A 75 7.70 -11.62 -0.79
CA ILE A 75 7.54 -10.18 -0.60
C ILE A 75 7.90 -9.43 -1.89
N LEU A 76 9.04 -9.74 -2.51
CA LEU A 76 9.47 -9.10 -3.75
C LEU A 76 8.46 -9.33 -4.88
N SER A 77 8.00 -10.58 -5.07
CA SER A 77 6.98 -10.90 -6.07
C SER A 77 5.64 -10.21 -5.78
N GLY A 78 5.28 -10.05 -4.50
CA GLY A 78 4.10 -9.29 -4.10
C GLY A 78 4.22 -7.81 -4.48
N LEU A 79 5.35 -7.18 -4.15
CA LEU A 79 5.62 -5.77 -4.45
C LEU A 79 5.65 -5.48 -5.95
N GLU A 80 6.22 -6.38 -6.76
CA GLU A 80 6.19 -6.29 -8.24
C GLU A 80 4.77 -6.32 -8.80
N LYS A 81 3.83 -7.04 -8.17
CA LYS A 81 2.43 -7.05 -8.59
C LYS A 81 1.70 -5.77 -8.22
N VAL A 82 2.10 -5.10 -7.13
CA VAL A 82 1.51 -3.83 -6.68
C VAL A 82 1.92 -2.69 -7.61
N PHE A 83 3.17 -2.67 -8.09
CA PHE A 83 3.65 -1.70 -9.06
C PHE A 83 4.58 -2.38 -10.08
N PRO A 84 4.03 -2.84 -11.22
CA PRO A 84 4.81 -3.45 -12.27
C PRO A 84 5.77 -2.40 -12.86
N SER A 85 7.05 -2.49 -12.56
CA SER A 85 8.04 -1.63 -13.22
C SER A 85 8.18 -2.05 -14.69
N GLU A 86 8.05 -1.13 -15.64
CA GLU A 86 8.27 -1.39 -17.08
C GLU A 86 9.71 -1.87 -17.40
N THR A 87 10.64 -1.71 -16.45
CA THR A 87 12.07 -2.05 -16.60
C THR A 87 12.32 -3.52 -16.94
N VAL A 88 11.40 -4.44 -16.64
CA VAL A 88 11.56 -5.88 -16.93
C VAL A 88 11.25 -6.21 -18.40
N MET A 89 10.63 -5.31 -19.17
CA MET A 89 10.22 -5.58 -20.56
C MET A 89 11.36 -5.44 -21.60
N TYR A 90 12.51 -4.87 -21.21
CA TYR A 90 13.63 -4.59 -22.14
C TYR A 90 14.92 -5.36 -21.83
N ALA A 91 14.88 -6.35 -20.94
CA ALA A 91 16.04 -7.16 -20.56
C ALA A 91 16.01 -8.57 -21.19
N GLY A 92 15.64 -8.67 -22.48
CA GLY A 92 15.60 -9.91 -23.27
C GLY A 92 16.17 -9.72 -24.67
#